data_AF-A0A371YQ29-F1
#
_entry.id   AF-A0A371YQ29-F1
#
_cell.length_a   1.000
_cell.length_b   1.000
_cell.length_c   1.000
_cell.angle_alpha   90.00
_cell.angle_beta   90.00
_cell.angle_gamma   90.00
#
_symmetry.space_group_name_H-M   'P 1'
#
loop_
_entity.id
_entity.type
_entity.pdbx_description
1 polymer ?
#
loop_
_entity_poly.entity_id
_entity_poly.type
_entity_poly.pdbx_seq_one_letter_code
_entity_poly.pdbx_strand_id
1 'polypeptide(L)'
;MDTHYLVLEQAKAPPHNLKRNRAWRRKNKFLYRGRDCRHSSTFWKPEKNFKLLYQRPIKQKRAMQLGFEYPRISNQQRRLNAQYEYWNSIN
;
A
#
# COMPACT_ATOMS: atom_id res chain seq x y z
N MET A 1 -38.56 -39.54 -36.53
CA MET A 1 -37.38 -38.64 -36.46
C MET A 1 -37.47 -37.96 -35.13
N ASP A 2 -36.82 -38.57 -34.13
CA ASP A 2 -37.20 -38.41 -32.73
C ASP A 2 -36.49 -37.19 -32.15
N THR A 3 -37.16 -36.06 -32.25
CA THR A 3 -36.72 -34.74 -31.76
C THR A 3 -36.47 -34.71 -30.26
N HIS A 4 -37.03 -35.67 -29.50
CA HIS A 4 -36.82 -35.80 -28.06
C HIS A 4 -35.40 -36.19 -27.66
N TYR A 5 -34.69 -36.98 -28.48
CA TYR A 5 -33.33 -37.43 -28.13
C TYR A 5 -32.29 -36.31 -28.25
N LEU A 6 -32.46 -35.37 -29.18
CA LEU A 6 -31.51 -34.28 -29.42
C LEU A 6 -31.51 -33.20 -28.30
N VAL A 7 -32.66 -33.00 -27.64
CA VAL A 7 -32.78 -32.02 -26.54
C VAL A 7 -32.07 -32.50 -25.27
N LEU A 8 -32.08 -33.82 -25.00
CA LEU A 8 -31.44 -34.39 -23.83
C LEU A 8 -29.90 -34.37 -23.93
N GLU A 9 -29.33 -34.46 -25.13
CA GLU A 9 -27.88 -34.34 -25.32
C GLU A 9 -27.36 -32.91 -25.06
N GLN A 10 -28.16 -31.87 -25.30
CA GLN A 10 -27.78 -30.47 -25.04
C GLN A 10 -27.75 -30.11 -23.55
N ALA A 11 -28.45 -30.86 -22.68
CA ALA A 11 -28.48 -30.62 -21.24
C ALA A 11 -27.26 -31.17 -20.48
N LYS A 12 -26.33 -31.86 -21.17
CA LYS A 12 -25.12 -32.38 -20.54
C LYS A 12 -24.14 -31.23 -20.33
N ALA A 13 -24.22 -30.63 -19.14
CA ALA A 13 -23.33 -29.56 -18.70
C ALA A 13 -21.87 -29.88 -19.07
N PRO A 14 -21.09 -28.89 -19.56
CA PRO A 14 -19.73 -29.12 -20.00
C PRO A 14 -18.96 -29.83 -18.89
N PRO A 15 -18.06 -30.79 -19.22
CA PRO A 15 -17.42 -31.62 -18.21
C PRO A 15 -16.76 -30.71 -17.19
N HIS A 16 -17.30 -30.72 -15.96
CA HIS A 16 -16.68 -30.03 -14.85
C HIS A 16 -15.28 -30.62 -14.72
N ASN A 17 -14.27 -29.88 -15.19
CA ASN A 17 -12.89 -30.30 -15.07
C ASN A 17 -12.55 -30.30 -13.57
N LEU A 18 -12.63 -31.48 -12.94
CA LEU A 18 -12.38 -31.69 -11.52
C LEU A 18 -10.97 -31.18 -11.13
N LYS A 19 -10.04 -31.17 -12.10
CA LYS A 19 -8.67 -30.67 -11.92
C LYS A 19 -8.58 -29.14 -11.90
N ARG A 20 -9.51 -28.40 -12.54
CA ARG A 20 -9.56 -26.92 -12.58
C ARG A 20 -10.78 -26.36 -11.83
N ASN A 21 -11.08 -26.94 -10.68
CA ASN A 21 -12.19 -26.53 -9.83
C ASN A 21 -11.98 -25.13 -9.17
N ARG A 22 -12.97 -24.66 -8.41
CA ARG A 22 -12.92 -23.37 -7.70
C ARG A 22 -11.75 -23.30 -6.71
N ALA A 23 -11.43 -24.41 -6.05
CA ALA A 23 -10.29 -24.51 -5.13
C ALA A 23 -8.96 -24.35 -5.88
N TRP A 24 -8.80 -24.98 -7.06
CA TRP A 24 -7.65 -24.81 -7.94
C TRP A 24 -7.47 -23.35 -8.35
N ARG A 25 -8.56 -22.66 -8.75
CA ARG A 25 -8.50 -21.23 -9.09
C ARG A 25 -8.03 -20.37 -7.92
N ARG A 26 -8.53 -20.64 -6.70
CA ARG A 26 -8.09 -19.94 -5.49
C ARG A 26 -6.63 -20.21 -5.15
N LYS A 27 -6.18 -21.47 -5.24
CA LYS A 27 -4.78 -21.87 -5.03
C LYS A 27 -3.85 -21.17 -6.01
N ASN A 28 -4.18 -21.16 -7.30
CA ASN A 28 -3.35 -20.48 -8.31
C ASN A 28 -3.32 -18.97 -8.11
N LYS A 29 -4.47 -18.34 -7.78
CA LYS A 29 -4.49 -16.93 -7.40
C LYS A 29 -3.61 -16.64 -6.18
N PHE A 30 -3.55 -17.56 -5.22
CA PHE A 30 -2.66 -17.45 -4.06
C PHE A 30 -1.18 -17.65 -4.39
N LEU A 31 -0.85 -18.56 -5.32
CA LEU A 31 0.54 -18.84 -5.71
C LEU A 31 1.12 -17.74 -6.62
N TYR A 32 0.30 -17.20 -7.53
CA TYR A 32 0.71 -16.22 -8.53
C TYR A 32 0.24 -14.79 -8.22
N ARG A 33 -0.37 -14.52 -7.06
CA ARG A 33 -0.43 -13.13 -6.58
C ARG A 33 1.02 -12.69 -6.38
N GLY A 34 1.43 -11.61 -7.05
CA GLY A 34 2.78 -11.05 -6.90
C GLY A 34 3.16 -10.92 -5.43
N ARG A 35 4.45 -11.03 -5.11
CA ARG A 35 4.99 -10.97 -3.73
C ARG A 35 4.55 -9.71 -2.96
N ASP A 36 4.11 -8.69 -3.68
CA ASP A 36 3.72 -7.36 -3.19
C ASP A 36 2.38 -7.31 -2.45
N CYS A 37 1.62 -8.40 -2.37
CA CYS A 37 0.45 -8.48 -1.50
C CYS A 37 0.79 -8.81 -0.04
N ARG A 38 2.07 -9.06 0.29
CA ARG A 38 2.52 -8.99 1.67
C ARG A 38 2.53 -7.52 2.06
N HIS A 39 1.57 -7.14 2.91
CA HIS A 39 1.72 -5.96 3.76
C HIS A 39 3.14 -6.00 4.33
N SER A 40 4.02 -5.13 3.85
CA SER A 40 5.34 -4.95 4.40
C SER A 40 5.18 -4.22 5.73
N SER A 41 4.59 -4.91 6.72
CA SER A 41 4.41 -4.40 8.08
C SER A 41 5.76 -4.06 8.73
N THR A 42 6.84 -4.62 8.20
CA THR A 42 8.22 -4.47 8.68
C THR A 42 9.08 -3.54 7.83
N PHE A 43 8.57 -2.97 6.74
CA PHE A 43 9.35 -1.94 6.04
C PHE A 43 9.23 -0.66 6.85
N TRP A 44 10.34 -0.21 7.40
CA TRP A 44 10.51 1.17 7.85
C TRP A 44 9.85 2.07 6.82
N LYS A 45 8.74 2.72 7.22
CA LYS A 45 8.06 3.65 6.33
C LYS A 45 9.13 4.68 5.94
N PRO A 46 9.48 4.83 4.64
CA PRO A 46 10.47 5.82 4.26
C PRO A 46 10.00 7.18 4.78
N GLU A 47 10.94 7.99 5.28
CA GLU A 47 10.64 9.33 5.77
C GLU A 47 9.78 10.07 4.75
N LYS A 48 8.61 10.54 5.20
CA LYS A 48 7.61 11.11 4.30
C LYS A 48 8.21 12.34 3.62
N ASN A 49 8.31 12.29 2.30
CA ASN A 49 8.85 13.39 1.52
C ASN A 49 7.84 14.57 1.52
N PHE A 50 8.04 15.53 2.43
CA PHE A 50 7.21 16.74 2.56
C PHE A 50 7.22 17.64 1.31
N LYS A 51 8.12 17.37 0.36
CA LYS A 51 8.25 18.09 -0.92
C LYS A 51 6.96 18.05 -1.76
N LEU A 52 6.14 16.99 -1.64
CA LEU A 52 4.88 16.85 -2.39
C LEU A 52 3.68 17.54 -1.72
N LEU A 53 3.84 18.11 -0.53
CA LEU A 53 2.77 18.86 0.16
C LEU A 53 2.99 20.35 -0.13
N TYR A 54 2.14 20.93 -0.97
CA TYR A 54 2.33 22.30 -1.48
C TYR A 54 2.25 23.36 -0.38
N GLN A 55 1.24 23.27 0.49
CA GLN A 55 0.95 24.30 1.49
C GLN A 55 1.31 23.87 2.92
N ARG A 56 1.77 24.83 3.72
CA ARG A 56 2.05 24.67 5.16
C ARG A 56 0.92 24.03 5.97
N PRO A 57 -0.37 24.42 5.85
CA PRO A 57 -1.47 23.76 6.58
C PRO A 57 -1.59 22.27 6.28
N ILE A 58 -1.32 21.84 5.04
CA ILE A 58 -1.38 20.43 4.66
C ILE A 58 -0.22 19.65 5.32
N LYS A 59 0.95 20.27 5.42
CA LYS A 59 2.10 19.71 6.15
C LYS A 59 1.83 19.57 7.64
N GLN A 60 1.18 20.56 8.26
CA GLN A 60 0.77 20.51 9.67
C GLN A 60 -0.23 19.38 9.93
N LYS A 61 -1.32 19.31 9.16
CA LYS A 61 -2.30 18.21 9.26
C LYS A 61 -1.63 16.85 9.10
N ARG A 62 -0.65 16.73 8.19
CA ARG A 62 0.06 15.47 7.98
C ARG A 62 1.00 15.12 9.14
N ALA A 63 1.72 16.08 9.69
CA ALA A 63 2.57 15.87 10.86
C ALA A 63 1.73 15.38 12.05
N MET A 64 0.55 15.99 12.28
CA MET A 64 -0.41 15.52 13.28
C MET A 64 -0.84 14.06 13.05
N GLN A 65 -1.14 13.67 11.80
CA GLN A 65 -1.47 12.28 11.47
C GLN A 65 -0.31 11.30 11.72
N LEU A 66 0.93 11.77 11.68
CA LEU A 66 2.14 10.97 11.93
C LEU A 66 2.59 11.01 13.39
N GLY A 67 1.93 11.79 14.25
CA GLY A 67 2.23 11.86 15.68
C GLY A 67 3.36 12.81 16.06
N PHE A 68 3.70 13.79 15.21
CA PHE A 68 4.69 14.83 15.56
C PHE A 68 4.26 16.22 15.11
N GLU A 69 4.87 17.26 15.67
CA GLU A 69 4.58 18.64 15.29
C GLU A 69 5.38 19.06 14.05
N TYR A 70 4.73 19.70 13.07
CA TYR A 70 5.45 20.26 11.93
C TYR A 70 6.29 21.45 12.40
N PRO A 71 7.57 21.57 11.98
CA PRO A 71 8.46 22.64 12.44
C PRO A 71 7.85 24.03 12.26
N ARG A 72 7.82 24.81 13.35
CA ARG A 72 7.38 26.21 13.31
C ARG A 72 8.42 27.12 12.66
N ILE A 73 9.70 26.80 12.87
CA ILE A 73 10.85 27.52 12.35
C ILE A 73 11.29 26.99 10.99
N SER A 74 11.83 27.88 10.15
CA SER A 74 12.42 27.51 8.87
C SER A 74 13.68 26.66 9.06
N ASN A 75 14.08 25.91 8.02
CA ASN A 75 15.32 25.14 8.07
C ASN A 75 16.56 26.05 8.27
N GLN A 76 16.54 27.24 7.69
CA GLN A 76 17.61 28.23 7.86
C GLN A 76 17.72 28.69 9.31
N GLN A 77 16.59 28.98 9.96
CA GLN A 77 16.57 29.43 11.34
C GLN A 77 16.94 28.30 12.31
N ARG A 78 16.51 27.06 12.03
CA ARG A 78 16.97 25.88 12.77
C ARG A 78 18.50 25.72 12.71
N ARG A 79 19.10 25.93 11.54
CA ARG A 79 20.56 25.89 11.37
C ARG A 79 21.26 26.95 12.22
N LEU A 80 20.75 28.19 12.20
CA LEU A 80 21.31 29.29 13.00
C LEU A 80 21.20 29.00 14.51
N ASN A 81 20.06 28.49 14.97
CA ASN A 81 19.86 28.12 16.37
C ASN A 81 20.84 27.01 16.80
N ALA A 82 21.00 25.96 15.98
CA ALA A 82 21.95 24.89 16.27
C ALA A 82 23.40 25.40 16.36
N GLN A 83 23.77 26.35 15.50
CA GLN A 83 25.09 26.99 15.56
C GLN A 83 25.26 27.81 16.85
N TYR A 84 24.26 28.60 17.23
CA TYR A 84 24.25 29.37 18.48
C TYR A 84 24.35 28.48 19.72
N GLU A 85 23.54 27.41 19.79
CA GLU A 85 23.56 26.44 20.89
C GLU A 85 24.93 25.75 21.03
N TYR A 86 25.54 25.35 19.91
CA TYR A 86 26.89 24.75 19.91
C TYR A 86 27.91 25.69 20.56
N TRP A 87 27.97 26.95 20.11
CA TRP A 87 28.91 27.93 20.66
C TRP A 87 28.67 28.24 22.14
N ASN A 88 27.42 28.23 22.59
CA ASN A 88 27.09 28.45 23.99
C ASN A 88 27.31 27.22 24.88
N SER A 89 27.31 26.01 24.31
CA SER A 89 27.56 24.78 25.06
C SER A 89 29.03 24.52 25.40
N ILE A 90 29.94 25.20 24.69
CA ILE A 90 31.40 25.08 24.84
C ILE A 90 31.96 26.09 25.85
N ASN A 91 31.22 27.17 26.11
CA ASN A 91 31.55 28.18 27.12
C ASN A 91 30.96 27.79 28.48
#